data_AF-A0A0L6UM55-F1
#
_entry.id   AF-A0A0L6UM55-F1
#
_cell.length_a   1.000
_cell.length_b   1.000
_cell.length_c   1.000
_cell.angle_alpha   90.00
_cell.angle_beta   90.00
_cell.angle_gamma   90.00
#
_symmetry.space_group_name_H-M   'P 1'
#
loop_
_entity.id
_entity.type
_entity.pdbx_description
1 polymer ?
#
loop_
_entity_poly.entity_id
_entity_poly.type
_entity_poly.pdbx_seq_one_letter_code
_entity_poly.pdbx_strand_id
1 'polypeptide(L)'
;MVNSVDYKSGRKQVTNFIRMHLSHSNLKRFVPDITNYDPKKLWDDIVAYFAAKTIENSVNALDRLFDTQFNKGDMKSNMNSFRSPFQRVFEVSLKFDKKSLEAAAVVFALKRLPPSYGVFQQLQFANFKDDNIEFDSFLKELETEIRRQGEAVNLITKPSKALAVTQPTPSTSSSSKTNPSGR
;
A
#
# COMPACT_ATOMS: atom_id res chain seq x y z
N MET A 1 -39.29 10.09 -22.57
CA MET A 1 -38.94 11.52 -22.43
C MET A 1 -38.56 11.76 -20.98
N VAL A 2 -37.28 12.03 -20.69
CA VAL A 2 -36.87 12.46 -19.34
C VAL A 2 -37.45 13.85 -19.12
N ASN A 3 -38.19 14.07 -18.03
CA ASN A 3 -38.77 15.38 -17.72
C ASN A 3 -37.66 16.44 -17.67
N SER A 4 -37.74 17.43 -18.57
CA SER A 4 -36.76 18.52 -18.72
C SER A 4 -36.51 19.29 -17.41
N VAL A 5 -37.53 19.38 -16.55
CA VAL A 5 -37.46 20.03 -15.23
C VAL A 5 -36.62 19.19 -14.24
N ASP A 6 -36.83 17.87 -14.20
CA ASP A 6 -36.06 16.96 -13.35
C ASP A 6 -34.59 16.91 -13.79
N TYR A 7 -34.34 16.94 -15.10
CA TYR A 7 -32.98 16.97 -15.64
C TYR A 7 -32.23 18.25 -15.24
N LYS A 8 -32.86 19.43 -15.37
CA LYS A 8 -32.25 20.70 -14.94
C LYS A 8 -32.00 20.75 -13.44
N SER A 9 -32.93 20.23 -12.63
CA SER A 9 -32.78 20.12 -11.17
C SER A 9 -31.59 19.22 -10.81
N GLY A 10 -31.48 18.05 -11.46
CA GLY A 10 -30.37 17.12 -11.27
C GLY A 10 -29.00 17.74 -11.58
N ARG A 11 -28.88 18.49 -12.69
CA ARG A 11 -27.62 19.19 -13.01
C ARG A 11 -27.21 20.19 -11.94
N LYS A 12 -28.17 20.92 -11.36
CA LYS A 12 -27.90 21.87 -10.27
C LYS A 12 -27.39 21.15 -9.02
N GLN A 13 -28.05 20.06 -8.62
CA GLN A 13 -27.65 19.26 -7.46
C GLN A 13 -26.23 18.72 -7.61
N VAL A 14 -25.91 18.10 -8.75
CA VAL A 14 -24.58 17.53 -9.00
C VAL A 14 -23.51 18.63 -9.04
N THR A 15 -23.79 19.75 -9.71
CA THR A 15 -22.83 20.87 -9.76
C THR A 15 -22.54 21.42 -8.37
N ASN A 16 -23.58 21.61 -7.54
CA ASN A 16 -23.42 22.08 -6.17
C ASN A 16 -22.68 21.05 -5.30
N PHE A 17 -22.95 19.76 -5.49
CA PHE A 17 -22.22 18.70 -4.83
C PHE A 17 -20.72 18.77 -5.13
N ILE A 18 -20.34 18.93 -6.41
CA ILE A 18 -18.93 19.09 -6.81
C ILE A 18 -18.34 20.35 -6.15
N ARG A 19 -19.04 21.49 -6.21
CA ARG A 19 -18.59 22.76 -5.63
C ARG A 19 -18.28 22.70 -4.14
N MET A 20 -19.13 22.04 -3.36
CA MET A 20 -18.95 21.91 -1.91
C MET A 20 -17.67 21.14 -1.54
N HIS A 21 -17.15 20.30 -2.44
CA HIS A 21 -15.94 19.51 -2.21
C HIS A 21 -14.68 20.16 -2.81
N LEU A 22 -14.80 21.31 -3.46
CA LEU A 22 -13.64 22.07 -3.94
C LEU A 22 -13.08 22.94 -2.82
N SER A 23 -11.75 22.99 -2.73
CA SER A 23 -11.07 24.00 -1.92
C SER A 23 -11.39 25.41 -2.44
N HIS A 24 -11.22 26.42 -1.59
CA HIS A 24 -11.48 27.82 -1.97
C HIS A 24 -10.70 28.25 -3.22
N SER A 25 -9.43 27.84 -3.34
CA SER A 25 -8.59 28.13 -4.51
C SER A 25 -9.10 27.47 -5.79
N ASN A 26 -9.57 26.22 -5.71
CA ASN A 26 -10.13 25.50 -6.85
C ASN A 26 -11.52 26.01 -7.24
N LEU A 27 -12.33 26.45 -6.27
CA LEU A 27 -13.63 27.06 -6.55
C LEU A 27 -13.45 28.33 -7.40
N LYS A 28 -12.50 29.21 -7.02
CA LYS A 28 -12.19 30.42 -7.80
C LYS A 28 -11.68 30.10 -9.22
N ARG A 29 -10.98 28.98 -9.39
CA ARG A 29 -10.39 28.56 -10.67
C ARG A 29 -11.43 27.95 -11.62
N PHE A 30 -12.26 27.03 -11.14
CA PHE A 30 -13.17 26.24 -11.97
C PHE A 30 -14.60 26.80 -12.03
N VAL A 31 -14.97 27.67 -11.09
CA VAL A 31 -16.32 28.22 -10.96
C VAL A 31 -16.26 29.74 -10.94
N PRO A 32 -15.94 30.38 -12.07
CA PRO A 32 -15.95 31.84 -12.19
C PRO A 32 -17.36 32.42 -12.11
N ASP A 33 -18.37 31.63 -12.51
CA ASP A 33 -19.79 31.99 -12.44
C ASP A 33 -20.59 30.91 -11.70
N ILE A 34 -21.19 31.29 -10.57
CA ILE A 34 -21.97 30.39 -9.72
C ILE A 34 -23.34 30.04 -10.34
N THR A 35 -23.80 30.82 -11.32
CA THR A 35 -25.09 30.63 -11.98
C THR A 35 -25.03 29.61 -13.12
N ASN A 36 -23.83 29.24 -13.58
CA ASN A 36 -23.64 28.19 -14.58
C ASN A 36 -23.75 26.80 -13.93
N TYR A 37 -24.62 25.94 -14.44
CA TYR A 37 -24.84 24.58 -13.93
C TYR A 37 -24.63 23.54 -15.03
N ASP A 38 -23.35 23.33 -15.35
CA ASP A 38 -22.89 22.25 -16.22
C ASP A 38 -21.92 21.34 -15.45
N PRO A 39 -22.43 20.29 -14.80
CA PRO A 39 -21.61 19.42 -13.97
C PRO A 39 -20.60 18.63 -14.80
N LYS A 40 -20.92 18.32 -16.06
CA LYS A 40 -20.03 17.55 -16.93
C LYS A 40 -18.84 18.40 -17.34
N LYS A 41 -19.10 19.61 -17.85
CA LYS A 41 -18.02 20.53 -18.20
C LYS A 41 -17.16 20.86 -16.98
N LEU A 42 -17.77 21.12 -15.82
CA LEU A 42 -17.04 21.37 -14.58
C LEU A 42 -16.13 20.19 -14.21
N TRP A 43 -16.64 18.96 -14.28
CA TRP A 43 -15.86 17.76 -14.01
C TRP A 43 -14.71 17.58 -15.01
N ASP A 44 -14.98 17.74 -16.31
CA ASP A 44 -13.98 17.63 -17.37
C ASP A 44 -12.87 18.69 -17.22
N ASP A 45 -13.22 19.93 -16.85
CA ASP A 45 -12.26 21.01 -16.58
C ASP A 45 -11.37 20.67 -15.36
N ILE A 46 -11.94 20.10 -14.29
CA ILE A 46 -11.20 19.65 -13.11
C ILE A 46 -10.24 18.51 -13.48
N VAL A 47 -10.73 17.48 -14.19
CA VAL A 47 -9.93 16.33 -14.61
C VAL A 47 -8.80 16.78 -15.52
N ALA A 48 -9.10 17.61 -16.53
CA ALA A 48 -8.09 18.12 -17.45
C ALA A 48 -7.00 18.91 -16.72
N TYR A 49 -7.36 19.72 -15.71
CA TYR A 49 -6.38 20.48 -14.95
C TYR A 49 -5.45 19.57 -14.13
N PHE A 50 -5.98 18.61 -13.38
CA PHE A 50 -5.16 17.74 -12.51
C PHE A 50 -4.44 16.62 -13.27
N ALA A 51 -4.92 16.25 -14.46
CA ALA A 51 -4.25 15.31 -15.35
C ALA A 51 -3.25 16.00 -16.31
N ALA A 52 -3.26 17.34 -16.37
CA ALA A 52 -2.31 18.07 -17.21
C ALA A 52 -0.87 17.75 -16.80
N LYS A 53 -0.01 17.55 -17.80
CA LYS A 53 1.41 17.25 -17.60
C LYS A 53 2.21 18.51 -17.26
N THR A 54 1.91 19.12 -16.12
CA THR A 54 2.59 20.31 -15.61
C THR A 54 3.63 19.93 -14.55
N ILE A 55 4.63 20.80 -14.35
CA ILE A 55 5.63 20.61 -13.29
C ILE A 55 4.94 20.59 -11.92
N GLU A 56 3.97 21.48 -11.69
CA GLU A 56 3.20 21.54 -10.44
C GLU A 56 2.48 20.21 -10.14
N ASN A 57 1.77 19.64 -11.12
CA ASN A 57 1.09 18.37 -10.95
C ASN A 57 2.09 17.21 -10.74
N SER A 58 3.24 17.25 -11.43
CA SER A 58 4.32 16.27 -11.24
C SER A 58 4.88 16.30 -9.83
N VAL A 59 5.16 17.49 -9.29
CA VAL A 59 5.66 17.68 -7.92
C VAL A 59 4.62 17.22 -6.91
N ASN A 60 3.35 17.62 -7.06
CA ASN A 60 2.27 17.18 -6.17
C ASN A 60 2.06 15.66 -6.19
N ALA A 61 2.22 15.02 -7.35
CA ALA A 61 2.14 13.56 -7.46
C ALA A 61 3.34 12.87 -6.80
N LEU A 62 4.55 13.42 -6.98
CA LEU A 62 5.77 12.92 -6.34
C LEU A 62 5.71 13.06 -4.83
N ASP A 63 5.22 14.19 -4.32
CA ASP A 63 5.05 14.44 -2.89
C ASP A 63 4.14 13.37 -2.26
N ARG A 64 3.00 13.07 -2.90
CA ARG A 64 2.10 11.98 -2.48
C ARG A 64 2.73 10.59 -2.54
N LEU A 65 3.52 10.31 -3.59
CA LEU A 65 4.27 9.06 -3.69
C LEU A 65 5.26 8.96 -2.54
N PHE A 66 5.96 10.06 -2.25
CA PHE A 66 6.93 10.14 -1.18
C PHE A 66 6.29 10.14 0.20
N ASP A 67 5.06 10.59 0.40
CA ASP A 67 4.39 10.51 1.70
C ASP A 67 3.89 9.10 2.04
N THR A 68 3.88 8.18 1.07
CA THR A 68 3.44 6.81 1.31
C THR A 68 4.37 6.10 2.32
N GLN A 69 3.80 5.59 3.41
CA GLN A 69 4.53 4.88 4.46
C GLN A 69 4.24 3.38 4.41
N PHE A 70 5.27 2.56 4.63
CA PHE A 70 5.13 1.12 4.78
C PHE A 70 5.00 0.75 6.27
N ASN A 71 3.77 0.78 6.77
CA ASN A 71 3.43 0.34 8.12
C ASN A 71 3.46 -1.20 8.24
N LYS A 72 4.12 -1.71 9.29
CA LYS A 72 4.35 -3.14 9.51
C LYS A 72 3.06 -3.99 9.59
N GLY A 73 1.93 -3.40 10.03
CA GLY A 73 0.69 -4.13 10.28
C GLY A 73 -0.19 -4.41 9.05
N ASP A 74 -0.01 -3.70 7.94
CA ASP A 74 -0.83 -3.86 6.73
C ASP A 74 -0.03 -3.59 5.45
N MET A 75 0.99 -4.42 5.25
CA MET A 75 1.93 -4.26 4.14
C MET A 75 1.25 -4.39 2.77
N LYS A 76 0.16 -5.16 2.67
CA LYS A 76 -0.62 -5.35 1.44
C LYS A 76 -1.38 -4.07 1.06
N SER A 77 -2.04 -3.42 2.02
CA SER A 77 -2.69 -2.13 1.79
C SER A 77 -1.68 -1.03 1.45
N ASN A 78 -0.51 -1.02 2.11
CA ASN A 78 0.56 -0.05 1.80
C ASN A 78 1.09 -0.22 0.38
N MET A 79 1.20 -1.46 -0.13
CA MET A 79 1.64 -1.71 -1.51
C MET A 79 0.64 -1.16 -2.54
N ASN A 80 -0.66 -1.37 -2.32
CA ASN A 80 -1.70 -0.78 -3.17
C ASN A 80 -1.71 0.76 -3.08
N SER A 81 -1.46 1.28 -1.87
CA SER A 81 -1.34 2.71 -1.60
C SER A 81 -0.08 3.34 -2.20
N PHE A 82 0.95 2.55 -2.53
CA PHE A 82 2.15 3.00 -3.24
C PHE A 82 1.99 2.92 -4.77
N ARG A 83 1.26 1.91 -5.26
CA ARG A 83 1.01 1.72 -6.69
C ARG A 83 0.20 2.86 -7.31
N SER A 84 -0.83 3.31 -6.61
CA SER A 84 -1.76 4.32 -7.14
C SER A 84 -1.11 5.70 -7.32
N PRO A 85 -0.33 6.22 -6.34
CA PRO A 85 0.48 7.42 -6.53
C PRO A 85 1.54 7.27 -7.62
N PHE A 86 2.19 6.12 -7.73
CA PHE A 86 3.20 5.90 -8.77
C PHE A 86 2.61 6.02 -10.19
N GLN A 87 1.46 5.39 -10.43
CA GLN A 87 0.74 5.53 -11.70
C GLN A 87 0.38 6.98 -12.00
N ARG A 88 -0.08 7.72 -10.97
CA ARG A 88 -0.36 9.15 -11.11
C ARG A 88 0.88 9.93 -11.51
N VAL A 89 2.03 9.70 -10.86
CA VAL A 89 3.30 10.36 -11.24
C VAL A 89 3.64 10.04 -12.69
N PHE A 90 3.49 8.79 -13.13
CA PHE A 90 3.74 8.39 -14.51
C PHE A 90 2.83 9.13 -15.51
N GLU A 91 1.57 9.34 -15.18
CA GLU A 91 0.60 10.03 -16.05
C GLU A 91 0.87 11.54 -16.18
N VAL A 92 1.24 12.21 -15.08
CA VAL A 92 1.41 13.67 -15.07
C VAL A 92 2.86 14.13 -15.31
N SER A 93 3.83 13.22 -15.28
CA SER A 93 5.24 13.56 -15.50
C SER A 93 5.52 13.91 -16.97
N LEU A 94 6.00 15.12 -17.20
CA LEU A 94 6.42 15.57 -18.53
C LEU A 94 7.93 15.38 -18.78
N LYS A 95 8.73 15.29 -17.71
CA LYS A 95 10.20 15.43 -17.77
C LYS A 95 11.00 14.21 -17.35
N PHE A 96 10.36 13.23 -16.72
CA PHE A 96 11.03 12.01 -16.29
C PHE A 96 10.83 10.93 -17.34
N ASP A 97 11.93 10.32 -17.77
CA ASP A 97 11.83 9.09 -18.55
C ASP A 97 11.28 7.96 -17.66
N LYS A 98 10.57 7.02 -18.29
CA LYS A 98 9.91 5.93 -17.60
C LYS A 98 10.88 5.13 -16.72
N LYS A 99 12.06 4.83 -17.25
CA LYS A 99 13.05 3.99 -16.57
C LYS A 99 13.62 4.66 -15.33
N SER A 100 13.98 5.94 -15.42
CA SER A 100 14.44 6.72 -14.26
C SER A 100 13.37 6.83 -13.18
N LEU A 101 12.10 6.96 -13.58
CA LEU A 101 11.00 7.05 -12.63
C LEU A 101 10.75 5.71 -11.91
N GLU A 102 10.79 4.60 -12.66
CA GLU A 102 10.70 3.25 -12.10
C GLU A 102 11.85 2.97 -11.14
N ALA A 103 13.08 3.26 -11.55
CA ALA A 103 14.27 3.11 -10.72
C ALA A 103 14.20 3.95 -9.43
N ALA A 104 13.83 5.23 -9.55
CA ALA A 104 13.69 6.11 -8.40
C ALA A 104 12.61 5.62 -7.42
N ALA A 105 11.47 5.15 -7.94
CA ALA A 105 10.39 4.61 -7.14
C ALA A 105 10.78 3.31 -6.41
N VAL A 106 11.51 2.40 -7.07
CA VAL A 106 12.02 1.17 -6.45
C VAL A 106 13.03 1.47 -5.36
N VAL A 107 14.01 2.35 -5.61
CA VAL A 107 15.00 2.77 -4.59
C VAL A 107 14.29 3.42 -3.40
N PHE A 108 13.27 4.23 -3.65
CA PHE A 108 12.49 4.86 -2.59
C PHE A 108 11.68 3.85 -1.78
N ALA A 109 11.02 2.91 -2.45
CA ALA A 109 10.29 1.83 -1.78
C ALA A 109 11.22 1.03 -0.87
N LEU A 110 12.38 0.62 -1.38
CA LEU A 110 13.39 -0.11 -0.64
C LEU A 110 13.85 0.64 0.61
N LYS A 111 14.14 1.94 0.50
CA LYS A 111 14.54 2.77 1.66
C LYS A 111 13.48 2.88 2.74
N ARG A 112 12.20 2.77 2.39
CA ARG A 112 11.08 2.89 3.32
C ARG A 112 10.55 1.57 3.86
N LEU A 113 11.06 0.43 3.38
CA LEU A 113 10.67 -0.86 3.93
C LEU A 113 11.08 -0.96 5.41
N PRO A 114 10.25 -1.60 6.26
CA PRO A 114 10.63 -1.88 7.64
C PRO A 114 11.93 -2.71 7.74
N PRO A 115 12.69 -2.59 8.84
CA PRO A 115 13.94 -3.34 9.02
C PRO A 115 13.81 -4.86 8.92
N SER A 116 12.61 -5.42 9.13
CA SER A 116 12.32 -6.85 8.93
C SER A 116 12.56 -7.34 7.50
N TYR A 117 12.62 -6.43 6.53
CA TYR A 117 12.91 -6.71 5.12
C TYR A 117 14.37 -6.44 4.73
N GLY A 118 15.29 -6.26 5.69
CA GLY A 118 16.69 -5.92 5.40
C GLY A 118 17.43 -6.92 4.50
N VAL A 119 17.15 -8.22 4.63
CA VAL A 119 17.73 -9.26 3.74
C VAL A 119 17.22 -9.10 2.31
N PHE A 120 15.91 -8.85 2.15
CA PHE A 120 15.31 -8.59 0.85
C PHE A 120 15.90 -7.32 0.21
N GLN A 121 16.08 -6.24 0.98
CA GLN A 121 16.75 -5.03 0.49
C GLN A 121 18.16 -5.33 -0.05
N GLN A 122 18.98 -6.07 0.69
CA GLN A 122 20.35 -6.42 0.27
C GLN A 122 20.36 -7.27 -1.00
N LEU A 123 19.45 -8.24 -1.12
CA LEU A 123 19.31 -9.07 -2.32
C LEU A 123 18.90 -8.23 -3.53
N GLN A 124 17.96 -7.31 -3.36
CA GLN A 124 17.56 -6.39 -4.43
C GLN A 124 18.74 -5.52 -4.87
N PHE A 125 19.47 -4.91 -3.93
CA PHE A 125 20.65 -4.11 -4.27
C PHE A 125 21.76 -4.91 -4.97
N ALA A 126 21.94 -6.19 -4.64
CA ALA A 126 22.91 -7.06 -5.30
C ALA A 126 22.47 -7.52 -6.71
N ASN A 127 21.15 -7.58 -6.95
CA ASN A 127 20.54 -8.01 -8.20
C ASN A 127 20.37 -6.88 -9.22
N PHE A 128 20.39 -5.61 -8.81
CA PHE A 128 20.42 -4.47 -9.73
C PHE A 128 21.78 -4.37 -10.43
N LYS A 129 21.99 -5.23 -11.43
CA LYS A 129 23.20 -5.23 -12.26
C LYS A 129 23.00 -4.62 -13.65
N ASP A 130 21.77 -4.27 -14.03
CA ASP A 130 21.45 -3.67 -15.33
C ASP A 130 20.35 -2.59 -15.23
N ASP A 131 20.33 -1.70 -16.23
CA ASP A 131 19.44 -0.53 -16.40
C ASP A 131 17.92 -0.85 -16.55
N ASN A 132 17.50 -2.09 -16.28
CA ASN A 132 16.12 -2.54 -16.43
C ASN A 132 15.46 -2.83 -15.08
N ILE A 133 15.36 -1.79 -14.25
CA ILE A 133 14.58 -1.84 -13.02
C ILE A 133 13.11 -1.63 -13.38
N GLU A 134 12.35 -2.73 -13.41
CA GLU A 134 10.91 -2.67 -13.65
C GLU A 134 10.12 -2.62 -12.34
N PHE A 135 9.33 -1.57 -12.16
CA PHE A 135 8.54 -1.34 -10.95
C PHE A 135 7.54 -2.46 -10.66
N ASP A 136 6.81 -2.93 -11.68
CA ASP A 136 5.84 -4.01 -11.51
C ASP A 136 6.50 -5.35 -11.15
N SER A 137 7.71 -5.61 -11.66
CA SER A 137 8.48 -6.81 -11.30
C SER A 137 8.88 -6.75 -9.83
N PHE A 138 9.44 -5.62 -9.40
CA PHE A 138 9.79 -5.37 -8.00
C PHE A 138 8.59 -5.54 -7.06
N LEU A 139 7.41 -5.02 -7.41
CA LEU A 139 6.21 -5.17 -6.58
C LEU A 139 5.79 -6.63 -6.42
N LYS A 140 5.89 -7.46 -7.47
CA LYS A 140 5.58 -8.90 -7.38
C LYS A 140 6.55 -9.65 -6.47
N GLU A 141 7.83 -9.32 -6.55
CA GLU A 141 8.85 -9.91 -5.67
C GLU A 141 8.63 -9.50 -4.22
N LEU A 142 8.31 -8.22 -3.98
CA LEU A 142 7.96 -7.72 -2.66
C LEU A 142 6.69 -8.40 -2.11
N GLU A 143 5.64 -8.58 -2.92
CA GLU A 143 4.42 -9.29 -2.51
C GLU A 143 4.72 -10.74 -2.11
N THR A 144 5.59 -11.41 -2.87
CA THR A 144 6.02 -12.78 -2.57
C THR A 144 6.76 -12.84 -1.24
N GLU A 145 7.63 -11.87 -0.95
CA GLU A 145 8.35 -11.78 0.32
C GLU A 145 7.41 -11.44 1.49
N ILE A 146 6.44 -10.55 1.30
CA ILE A 146 5.39 -10.25 2.30
C ILE A 146 4.64 -11.53 2.67
N ARG A 147 4.25 -12.33 1.67
CA ARG A 147 3.58 -13.61 1.88
C ARG A 147 4.48 -14.58 2.66
N ARG A 148 5.76 -14.70 2.27
CA ARG A 148 6.74 -15.55 2.96
C ARG A 148 6.91 -15.16 4.43
N GLN A 149 7.01 -13.87 4.75
CA GLN A 149 7.10 -13.40 6.14
C GLN A 149 5.81 -13.65 6.91
N GLY A 150 4.64 -13.44 6.29
CA GLY A 150 3.35 -13.75 6.91
C GLY A 150 3.20 -15.25 7.24
N GLU A 151 3.66 -16.12 6.34
CA GLU A 151 3.68 -17.58 6.54
C GLU A 151 4.67 -17.99 7.65
N ALA A 152 5.87 -17.39 7.69
CA ALA A 152 6.87 -17.65 8.72
C ALA A 152 6.37 -17.25 10.13
N VAL A 153 5.68 -16.12 10.25
CA VAL A 153 5.07 -15.69 11.53
C VAL A 153 3.94 -16.64 11.95
N ASN A 154 3.12 -17.11 11.01
CA ASN A 154 2.06 -18.08 11.29
C ASN A 154 2.60 -19.45 11.74
N LEU A 155 3.76 -19.88 11.24
CA LEU A 155 4.41 -21.11 11.68
C LEU A 155 4.97 -21.02 13.11
N ILE A 156 5.51 -19.86 13.50
CA ILE A 156 6.01 -19.62 14.87
C ILE A 156 4.87 -19.49 15.89
N THR A 157 3.69 -19.02 15.44
CA THR A 157 2.52 -18.79 16.31
C THR A 157 1.64 -20.04 16.48
N LYS A 158 1.93 -21.14 15.78
CA LYS A 158 1.37 -22.45 16.14
C LYS A 158 2.10 -22.94 17.39
N PRO A 159 1.43 -23.11 18.55
CA PRO A 159 2.10 -23.66 19.71
C PRO A 159 2.56 -25.08 19.37
N SER A 160 3.88 -25.28 19.40
CA SER A 160 4.53 -26.58 19.31
C SER A 160 4.07 -27.49 20.44
N LYS A 161 2.92 -28.15 20.27
CA LYS A 161 2.60 -29.40 20.99
C LYS A 161 3.27 -30.56 20.27
N ALA A 162 4.59 -30.64 20.33
CA ALA A 162 5.33 -31.82 19.91
C ALA A 162 6.75 -31.79 20.46
N LEU A 163 6.92 -32.30 21.68
CA LEU A 163 8.12 -32.97 22.19
C LEU A 163 7.87 -33.35 23.67
N ALA A 164 6.96 -34.31 23.89
CA ALA A 164 6.98 -35.11 25.11
C ALA A 164 7.58 -36.46 24.73
N VAL A 165 8.91 -36.56 24.84
CA VAL A 165 9.61 -37.84 24.75
C VAL A 165 9.31 -38.57 26.04
N THR A 166 8.41 -39.56 25.99
CA THR A 166 8.15 -40.46 27.12
C THR A 166 9.39 -41.33 27.33
N GLN A 167 10.12 -41.07 28.41
CA GLN A 167 11.24 -41.89 28.85
C GLN A 167 10.69 -43.21 29.42
N PRO A 168 11.18 -44.40 29.02
CA PRO A 168 10.75 -45.66 29.62
C PRO A 168 11.42 -45.86 30.98
N THR A 169 10.63 -46.09 32.03
CA THR A 169 11.08 -46.53 33.35
C THR A 169 11.48 -48.01 33.31
N PRO A 170 12.67 -48.41 33.80
CA PRO A 170 12.99 -49.80 34.04
C PRO A 170 12.38 -50.26 35.37
N SER A 171 11.58 -51.33 35.29
CA SER A 171 11.11 -52.14 36.40
C SER A 171 12.26 -52.95 37.03
N THR A 172 12.30 -53.10 38.36
CA THR A 172 12.58 -54.40 39.01
C THR A 172 11.98 -54.43 40.44
N SER A 173 11.14 -55.45 40.65
CA SER A 173 10.63 -56.08 41.87
C SER A 173 11.69 -56.32 42.97
N SER A 174 11.46 -56.59 44.26
CA SER A 174 10.35 -57.20 45.02
C SER A 174 10.68 -57.17 46.53
N SER A 175 9.65 -57.11 47.39
CA SER A 175 9.51 -57.75 48.73
C SER A 175 10.58 -57.51 49.82
N SER A 176 10.29 -57.10 51.06
CA SER A 176 9.33 -57.68 52.03
C SER A 176 9.38 -56.91 53.37
N LYS A 177 8.23 -56.90 54.11
CA LYS A 177 8.00 -56.99 55.59
C LYS A 177 8.98 -56.24 56.54
N THR A 178 8.60 -55.52 57.60
CA THR A 178 7.47 -55.56 58.56
C THR A 178 7.61 -54.35 59.53
N ASN A 179 6.50 -53.81 60.04
CA ASN A 179 6.36 -52.89 61.19
C ASN A 179 6.82 -53.54 62.54
N PRO A 180 6.76 -52.91 63.75
CA PRO A 180 6.30 -51.57 64.17
C PRO A 180 7.12 -50.85 65.30
N SER A 181 6.71 -49.59 65.60
CA SER A 181 6.59 -48.89 66.91
C SER A 181 7.71 -48.89 67.97
N GLY A 182 8.05 -47.69 68.48
CA GLY A 182 8.60 -47.55 69.83
C GLY A 182 9.32 -46.24 70.15
N ARG A 183 8.64 -45.40 70.95
CA ARG A 183 9.10 -44.25 71.77
C ARG A 183 9.47 -42.93 71.10
#